data_AF-A0A8J7X960-F1
#
_entry.id   AF-A0A8J7X960-F1
#
_cell.length_a   1.000
_cell.length_b   1.000
_cell.length_c   1.000
_cell.angle_alpha   90.00
_cell.angle_beta   90.00
_cell.angle_gamma   90.00
#
_symmetry.space_group_name_H-M   'P 1'
#
loop_
_entity.id
_entity.type
_entity.pdbx_description
1 polymer ?
#
loop_
_entity_poly.entity_id
_entity_poly.type
_entity_poly.pdbx_seq_one_letter_code
_entity_poly.pdbx_strand_id
1 'polypeptide(L)' 'MVYVCIECGTEFEYTELLRNKMKCNACSVKRNNIWVKQRTEEHQKTVIAR' A
#
# COMPACT_ATOMS: atom_id res chain seq x y z
N MET A 1 3.59 -9.61 -1.68
CA MET A 1 3.88 -8.19 -1.33
C MET A 1 2.58 -7.55 -0.90
N VAL A 2 2.54 -7.01 0.31
CA VAL A 2 1.35 -6.34 0.85
C VAL A 2 1.39 -4.87 0.47
N TYR A 3 0.25 -4.35 0.07
CA TYR A 3 0.02 -2.95 -0.22
C TYR A 3 -1.05 -2.43 0.73
N VAL A 4 -0.89 -1.20 1.15
CA VAL A 4 -1.77 -0.54 2.10
C VAL A 4 -2.44 0.63 1.40
N CYS A 5 -3.74 0.80 1.63
CA CYS A 5 -4.44 1.99 1.17
C CYS A 5 -4.01 3.19 2.03
N ILE A 6 -3.57 4.27 1.38
CA ILE A 6 -3.18 5.53 2.06
C ILE A 6 -4.34 6.18 2.83
N GLU A 7 -5.58 6.01 2.37
CA GLU A 7 -6.74 6.70 2.94
C GLU A 7 -7.35 5.97 4.14
N CYS A 8 -7.48 4.64 4.04
CA CYS A 8 -8.17 3.82 5.06
C CYS A 8 -7.28 2.82 5.77
N GLY A 9 -6.01 2.68 5.38
CA GLY A 9 -5.07 1.75 6.00
C GLY A 9 -5.36 0.27 5.68
N THR A 10 -6.31 -0.04 4.79
CA THR A 10 -6.63 -1.43 4.46
C THR A 10 -5.46 -2.09 3.75
N GLU A 11 -5.10 -3.28 4.21
CA GLU A 11 -4.03 -4.11 3.66
C GLU A 11 -4.60 -5.05 2.60
N PHE A 12 -3.93 -5.15 1.47
CA PHE A 12 -4.26 -6.05 0.37
C PHE A 12 -3.01 -6.72 -0.18
N GLU A 13 -3.15 -7.96 -0.61
CA GLU A 13 -2.08 -8.62 -1.33
C GLU A 13 -1.99 -8.10 -2.78
N TYR A 14 -0.77 -7.98 -3.29
CA TYR A 14 -0.51 -7.53 -4.67
C TYR A 14 -1.28 -8.33 -5.74
N THR A 15 -1.47 -9.64 -5.51
CA THR A 15 -2.21 -10.55 -6.39
C THR A 15 -3.69 -10.14 -6.50
N GLU A 16 -4.32 -9.80 -5.38
CA GLU A 16 -5.71 -9.33 -5.31
C GLU A 16 -5.86 -7.93 -5.92
N LEU A 17 -4.85 -7.09 -5.73
CA LEU A 17 -4.77 -5.75 -6.30
C LEU A 17 -4.77 -5.72 -7.82
N LEU A 18 -3.99 -6.62 -8.44
CA LEU A 18 -3.97 -6.80 -9.89
C LEU A 18 -5.33 -7.32 -10.39
N ARG A 19 -5.93 -8.27 -9.66
CA ARG A 19 -7.22 -8.87 -10.02
C ARG A 19 -8.37 -7.86 -9.95
N ASN A 20 -8.37 -6.99 -8.94
CA ASN A 20 -9.42 -6.01 -8.69
C ASN A 20 -9.19 -4.64 -9.36
N LYS A 21 -8.26 -4.56 -10.32
CA LYS A 21 -7.93 -3.31 -11.05
C LYS A 21 -7.65 -2.13 -10.11
N MET A 22 -6.79 -2.33 -9.11
CA MET A 22 -6.19 -1.27 -8.26
C MET A 22 -7.16 -0.28 -7.59
N LYS A 23 -8.43 -0.62 -7.40
CA LYS A 23 -9.41 0.25 -6.70
C LYS A 23 -9.62 -0.25 -5.28
N CYS A 24 -9.41 0.62 -4.29
CA CYS A 24 -9.87 0.32 -2.92
C CYS A 24 -11.40 0.41 -2.89
N ASN A 25 -12.07 -0.65 -2.43
CA ASN A 25 -13.53 -0.64 -2.34
C ASN A 25 -14.07 0.52 -1.49
N ALA A 26 -13.36 0.91 -0.43
CA ALA A 26 -13.76 2.01 0.44
C ALA A 26 -13.39 3.41 -0.10
N CYS A 27 -12.27 3.54 -0.82
CA CYS A 27 -11.68 4.84 -1.14
C CYS A 27 -11.52 5.12 -2.65
N SER A 28 -11.97 4.22 -3.52
CA SER A 28 -11.90 4.34 -4.99
C SER A 28 -12.63 5.55 -5.56
N VAL A 29 -13.56 6.12 -4.80
CA VAL A 29 -14.33 7.31 -5.20
C VAL A 29 -13.51 8.60 -4.99
N LYS A 30 -12.54 8.60 -4.07
CA LYS A 30 -11.79 9.80 -3.68
C LYS A 30 -10.59 10.09 -4.57
N ARG A 31 -9.78 9.07 -4.91
CA ARG A 31 -8.56 9.22 -5.71
C ARG A 31 -8.23 7.96 -6.50
N ASN A 32 -7.58 8.15 -7.64
CA ASN A 32 -6.87 7.10 -8.36
C ASN A 32 -5.49 6.89 -7.73
N ASN A 33 -4.99 5.64 -7.71
CA ASN A 33 -3.63 5.27 -7.29
C ASN A 33 -3.32 5.48 -5.77
N ILE A 34 -4.12 4.83 -4.92
CA ILE A 34 -4.11 4.98 -3.45
C ILE A 34 -3.32 3.89 -2.70
N TRP A 35 -2.63 3.01 -3.40
CA TRP A 35 -1.95 1.87 -2.81
C TRP A 35 -0.45 2.13 -2.65
N VAL A 36 0.05 1.98 -1.43
CA VAL A 36 1.47 2.09 -1.11
C VAL A 36 2.02 0.74 -0.70
N LYS A 37 3.22 0.38 -1.16
CA LYS A 37 3.86 -0.88 -0.79
C LYS A 37 4.27 -0.83 0.68
N GLN A 38 3.84 -1.81 1.48
CA GLN A 38 4.29 -1.93 2.86
C GLN A 38 5.79 -2.26 2.87
N ARG A 39 6.58 -1.53 3.67
CA ARG A 39 7.99 -1.89 3.87
C ARG A 39 8.04 -3.18 4.67
N THR A 40 8.80 -4.14 4.16
CA THR A 40 9.19 -5.32 4.94
C THR A 40 10.27 -4.90 5.94
N GLU A 41 10.19 -5.43 7.16
CA GLU A 41 11.14 -5.14 8.25
C GLU A 41 12.58 -5.49 7.90
N GLU A 42 12.79 -6.33 6.89
CA GLU A 42 14.09 -6.71 6.35
C GLU A 42 14.92 -5.53 5.82
N HIS A 43 14.30 -4.38 5.52
CA HIS A 43 14.97 -3.17 5.02
C HIS A 43 14.96 -2.03 6.03
N GLN A 44 15.43 -2.28 7.26
CA GLN A 44 15.73 -1.21 8.21
C GLN A 44 16.89 -0.35 7.69
N LYS A 45 16.59 0.89 7.31
CA LYS A 45 17.62 1.87 6.96
C LYS A 45 18.21 2.43 8.26
N THR A 46 19.50 2.18 8.50
CA THR A 46 20.23 2.87 9.56
C THR A 46 20.36 4.34 9.19
N VAL A 47 19.66 5.22 9.92
CA VAL A 47 19.78 6.66 9.76
C VAL A 47 20.91 7.14 10.66
N ILE A 48 22.01 7.58 10.05
CA ILE A 48 23.09 8.25 10.79
C ILE A 48 22.69 9.72 10.93
N ALA A 49 22.32 10.13 12.14
CA ALA A 49 22.13 11.54 12.46
C ALA A 49 23.52 12.21 12.51
N ARG A 50 23.68 13.33 11.80
CA ARG A 50 24.89 14.15 11.80
C ARG A 50 24.64 15.46 12.53
#